data_AF-K1RRW8-F1
#
_entry.id   AF-K1RRW8-F1
#
_cell.length_a   1.000
_cell.length_b   1.000
_cell.length_c   1.000
_cell.angle_alpha   90.00
_cell.angle_beta   90.00
_cell.angle_gamma   90.00
#
_symmetry.space_group_name_H-M   'P 1'
#
loop_
_entity.id
_entity.type
_entity.pdbx_description
1 polymer ?
#
loop_
_entity_poly.entity_id
_entity_poly.type
_entity_poly.pdbx_seq_one_letter_code
_entity_poly.pdbx_strand_id
1 'polypeptide(L)' 'MGRLYSMNLIPTDFRPILYRSRVAAGTGYLVKIHIGFGRFIHADLFDPLNGPVEILDIEVGKTYYDPLE' A
#
# COMPACT_ATOMS: atom_id res chain seq x y z
N MET A 1 15.23 8.28 -1.86
CA MET A 1 14.32 8.86 -0.85
C MET A 1 12.92 8.31 -1.10
N GLY A 2 12.29 7.63 -0.15
CA GLY A 2 10.97 6.98 -0.35
C GLY A 2 9.82 7.99 -0.41
N ARG A 3 8.76 7.69 -1.20
CA ARG A 3 7.60 8.57 -1.44
C ARG A 3 6.93 9.13 -0.17
N LEU A 4 6.98 8.41 0.95
CA LEU A 4 6.41 8.87 2.23
C LEU A 4 7.25 10.00 2.88
N TYR A 5 8.58 9.92 2.76
CA TYR A 5 9.49 10.93 3.30
C TYR A 5 9.37 12.26 2.56
N SER A 6 9.11 12.24 1.26
CA SER A 6 8.84 13.46 0.48
C SER A 6 7.55 14.19 0.90
N MET A 7 6.69 13.54 1.69
CA MET A 7 5.43 14.09 2.19
C MET A 7 5.49 14.44 3.68
N ASN A 8 6.69 14.48 4.28
CA ASN A 8 6.92 14.70 5.72
C ASN A 8 6.19 13.69 6.63
N LEU A 9 5.87 12.50 6.11
CA LEU A 9 5.28 11.41 6.88
C LEU A 9 6.39 10.43 7.27
N ILE A 10 6.65 10.34 8.58
CA ILE A 10 7.47 9.28 9.17
C ILE A 10 6.51 8.23 9.74
N PRO A 11 6.42 7.03 9.14
CA PRO A 11 5.65 5.93 9.70
C PRO A 11 6.28 5.50 11.02
N THR A 12 5.46 5.35 12.07
CA THR A 12 5.89 4.75 13.35
C THR A 12 5.41 3.31 13.50
N ASP A 13 4.67 2.84 12.52
CA ASP A 13 4.14 1.48 12.39
C ASP A 13 4.10 1.16 10.89
N PHE A 14 4.01 -0.11 10.53
CA PHE A 14 3.85 -0.54 9.13
C PHE A 14 3.20 -1.93 9.10
N ARG A 15 1.87 -1.97 9.27
CA ARG A 15 1.12 -3.22 9.36
C ARG A 15 0.02 -3.29 8.29
N PRO A 16 0.09 -4.24 7.35
CA PRO A 16 -1.03 -4.51 6.45
C PRO A 16 -2.22 -5.05 7.27
N ILE A 17 -3.39 -4.46 7.08
CA ILE A 17 -4.60 -4.84 7.84
C ILE A 17 -5.72 -5.40 6.96
N LEU A 18 -5.68 -5.13 5.65
CA LEU A 18 -6.64 -5.62 4.67
C LEU A 18 -5.97 -5.63 3.30
N TYR A 19 -6.29 -6.63 2.48
CA TYR A 19 -5.86 -6.66 1.09
C TYR A 19 -6.94 -7.25 0.18
N ARG A 20 -6.85 -6.92 -1.12
CA ARG A 20 -7.59 -7.54 -2.21
C ARG A 20 -6.61 -7.94 -3.29
N SER A 21 -6.69 -9.18 -3.78
CA SER A 21 -5.90 -9.67 -4.90
C SER A 21 -6.66 -9.57 -6.23
N ARG A 22 -5.92 -9.40 -7.33
CA ARG A 22 -6.43 -9.37 -8.71
C ARG A 22 -5.56 -10.31 -9.56
N VAL A 23 -6.19 -11.18 -10.34
CA VAL A 23 -5.48 -12.11 -11.23
C VAL A 23 -5.09 -11.39 -12.53
N ALA A 24 -3.82 -11.49 -12.92
CA ALA A 24 -3.27 -10.92 -14.15
C ALA A 24 -2.24 -11.90 -14.76
N ALA A 25 -1.28 -11.39 -15.56
CA ALA A 25 -0.05 -12.11 -15.89
C ALA A 25 0.96 -12.01 -14.72
N GLY A 26 0.53 -12.48 -13.56
CA GLY A 26 1.07 -12.18 -12.24
C GLY A 26 -0.08 -12.00 -11.24
N THR A 27 0.21 -11.39 -10.10
CA THR A 27 -0.80 -11.06 -9.08
C THR A 27 -0.74 -9.59 -8.71
N GLY A 28 -1.84 -8.88 -8.90
CA GLY A 28 -2.00 -7.52 -8.36
C GLY A 28 -2.52 -7.57 -6.94
N TYR A 29 -2.01 -6.70 -6.06
CA TYR A 29 -2.49 -6.56 -4.69
C TYR A 29 -2.80 -5.10 -4.41
N LEU A 30 -4.02 -4.84 -3.98
CA LEU A 30 -4.34 -3.60 -3.29
C LEU A 30 -4.27 -3.88 -1.79
N VAL A 31 -3.53 -3.08 -1.03
CA VAL A 31 -3.24 -3.33 0.39
C VAL A 31 -3.48 -2.06 1.21
N LYS A 32 -4.29 -2.15 2.27
CA LYS A 32 -4.40 -1.10 3.30
C LYS A 32 -3.38 -1.36 4.39
N ILE A 33 -2.54 -0.37 4.65
CA ILE A 33 -1.43 -0.46 5.58
C ILE A 33 -1.61 0.62 6.65
N HIS A 34 -1.64 0.22 7.92
CA HIS A 34 -1.58 1.14 9.05
C HIS A 34 -0.15 1.64 9.23
N ILE A 35 0.00 2.97 9.25
CA ILE A 35 1.31 3.65 9.36
C ILE A 35 1.48 4.43 10.68
N GLY A 36 0.62 4.14 11.67
CA GLY A 36 0.67 4.72 13.01
C GLY A 36 -0.23 5.95 13.19
N PHE A 37 -0.59 6.22 14.45
CA PHE A 37 -1.47 7.33 14.85
C PHE A 37 -2.83 7.33 14.13
N GLY A 38 -3.39 6.15 13.84
CA GLY A 38 -4.68 6.03 13.14
C GLY A 38 -4.62 6.44 11.66
N ARG A 39 -3.42 6.58 11.09
CA ARG A 39 -3.20 6.92 9.68
C ARG A 39 -2.97 5.66 8.87
N PHE A 40 -3.45 5.69 7.63
CA PHE A 40 -3.35 4.58 6.71
C PHE A 40 -2.86 5.06 5.34
N ILE A 41 -2.27 4.12 4.60
CA ILE A 41 -2.02 4.24 3.16
C ILE A 41 -2.69 3.07 2.44
N HIS A 42 -3.08 3.28 1.19
CA HIS A 42 -3.39 2.19 0.27
C HIS A 42 -2.22 2.06 -0.71
N ALA A 43 -1.70 0.85 -0.88
CA ALA A 43 -0.63 0.55 -1.82
C ALA A 43 -1.17 -0.40 -2.90
N ASP A 44 -0.95 -0.06 -4.16
CA ASP A 44 -1.14 -0.97 -5.29
C ASP A 44 0.21 -1.60 -5.63
N LEU A 45 0.28 -2.92 -5.52
CA LEU A 45 1.47 -3.72 -5.72
C LEU A 45 1.25 -4.70 -6.88
N PHE A 46 2.30 -4.97 -7.63
CA PHE A 46 2.28 -5.98 -8.67
C PHE A 46 3.39 -7.01 -8.46
N ASP A 47 2.99 -8.27 -8.37
CA ASP A 47 3.88 -9.43 -8.31
C ASP A 47 3.90 -10.12 -9.68
N PRO A 48 4.89 -9.84 -10.54
CA PRO A 48 4.97 -10.45 -11.86
C PRO A 48 5.33 -11.94 -11.76
N LEU A 49 5.00 -12.73 -12.79
CA LEU A 49 5.40 -14.15 -12.82
C LEU A 49 6.93 -14.37 -12.76
N ASN A 50 7.70 -13.37 -13.22
CA ASN A 50 9.15 -13.35 -13.14
C ASN A 50 9.61 -11.92 -12.85
N GLY A 51 10.45 -11.74 -11.83
CA GLY A 51 11.00 -10.45 -11.46
C GLY A 51 10.66 -10.04 -10.03
N PRO A 52 11.05 -8.82 -9.62
CA PRO A 52 10.73 -8.29 -8.30
C PRO A 52 9.29 -7.79 -8.23
N VAL A 53 8.72 -7.78 -7.03
CA VAL A 53 7.46 -7.07 -6.74
C VAL A 53 7.67 -5.57 -6.96
N GLU A 54 6.69 -4.95 -7.61
CA GLU A 54 6.67 -3.53 -7.92
C GLU A 54 5.60 -2.81 -7.11
N ILE A 55 5.87 -1.55 -6.75
CA ILE A 55 4.84 -0.64 -6.22
C ILE A 55 4.33 0.18 -7.38
N LEU A 56 3.07 -0.04 -7.77
CA LEU A 56 2.43 0.69 -8.85
C LEU A 56 1.96 2.06 -8.38
N ASP A 57 1.31 2.12 -7.21
CA ASP A 57 0.89 3.38 -6.62
C ASP A 57 0.80 3.36 -5.09
N ILE A 58 0.81 4.56 -4.51
CA ILE A 58 0.61 4.78 -3.07
C ILE A 58 -0.34 5.96 -2.87
N GLU A 59 -1.50 5.67 -2.28
CA GLU A 59 -2.44 6.68 -1.81
C GLU A 59 -2.22 6.94 -0.31
N VAL A 60 -1.95 8.20 0.04
CA VAL A 60 -1.74 8.62 1.44
C VAL A 60 -2.99 9.28 2.02
N GLY A 61 -2.96 9.55 3.33
CA GLY A 61 -4.01 10.29 4.02
C GLY A 61 -5.29 9.49 4.23
N LYS A 62 -5.22 8.16 4.11
CA LYS A 62 -6.35 7.26 4.31
C LYS A 62 -6.63 7.04 5.79
N THR A 63 -7.86 6.69 6.08
CA THR A 63 -8.40 6.35 7.39
C THR A 63 -8.74 4.86 7.45
N TYR A 64 -9.07 4.39 8.65
CA TYR A 64 -9.53 3.00 8.83
C TYR A 64 -10.79 2.70 8.02
N TYR A 65 -11.69 3.67 7.88
CA TYR A 65 -13.01 3.51 7.26
C TYR A 65 -13.02 3.67 5.74
N ASP A 66 -11.97 4.24 5.15
CA ASP A 66 -11.91 4.39 3.68
C ASP A 66 -11.91 3.02 3.00
N PRO A 67 -12.77 2.77 2.01
CA PRO A 67 -12.82 1.47 1.34
C PRO A 67 -11.54 1.21 0.54
N LEU A 68 -11.23 -0.07 0.37
CA LEU A 68 -10.13 -0.51 -0.49
C LEU A 68 -10.67 -0.67 -1.91
N GLU A 69 -10.37 0.28 -2.80
CA GLU A 69 -10.86 0.34 -4.19
C GLU A 69 -9.75 0.07 -5.22
#